data_AF-A0A958ICE9-F1
#
_entry.id   AF-A0A958ICE9-F1
#
_cell.length_a   1.000
_cell.length_b   1.000
_cell.length_c   1.000
_cell.angle_alpha   90.00
_cell.angle_beta   90.00
_cell.angle_gamma   90.00
#
_symmetry.space_group_name_H-M   'P 1'
#
loop_
_entity.id
_entity.type
_entity.pdbx_description
1 polymer ?
#
loop_
_entity_poly.entity_id
_entity_poly.type
_entity_poly.pdbx_seq_one_letter_code
_entity_poly.pdbx_strand_id
1 'polypeptide(L)'
;MKKAIIFIVALLSINVFGQSQKVLEAGVVNLEKALASDVNGLVASGIYTIVKMKMAHPDLKMETLHHKMKKLVVNGATAEIRYKAALAVQYLENPWMFRDVKLAECQNPVAMFTRMATVLEEELLAAQ
;
A
#
# COMPACT_ATOMS: atom_id res chain seq x y z
N MET A 1 38.58 -21.97 -1.87
CA MET A 1 38.20 -20.59 -2.27
C MET A 1 36.73 -20.44 -2.66
N LYS A 2 36.17 -21.22 -3.61
CA LYS A 2 34.74 -21.10 -4.00
C LYS A 2 33.74 -21.22 -2.83
N LYS A 3 33.96 -22.12 -1.86
CA LYS A 3 33.09 -22.29 -0.68
C LYS A 3 33.09 -21.08 0.28
N ALA A 4 34.21 -20.36 0.38
CA ALA A 4 34.32 -19.20 1.27
C ALA A 4 33.60 -17.96 0.69
N ILE A 5 33.62 -17.80 -0.63
CA ILE A 5 32.91 -16.71 -1.32
C ILE A 5 31.39 -16.87 -1.18
N ILE A 6 30.87 -18.10 -1.30
CA ILE A 6 29.44 -18.37 -1.11
C ILE A 6 28.98 -18.02 0.31
N PHE A 7 29.82 -18.29 1.32
CA PHE A 7 29.51 -18.00 2.71
C PHE A 7 29.48 -16.49 3.01
N ILE A 8 30.40 -15.72 2.42
CA ILE A 8 30.45 -14.25 2.56
C ILE A 8 29.24 -13.61 1.86
N VAL A 9 28.87 -14.07 0.66
CA VAL A 9 27.68 -13.57 -0.04
C VAL A 9 26.42 -13.88 0.77
N ALA A 10 26.28 -15.09 1.33
CA ALA A 10 25.15 -15.42 2.19
C ALA A 10 25.06 -14.53 3.44
N LEU A 11 26.18 -14.25 4.12
CA LEU A 11 26.22 -13.37 5.29
C LEU A 11 25.89 -11.91 4.96
N LEU A 12 26.32 -11.41 3.80
CA LEU A 12 25.95 -10.06 3.35
C LEU A 12 24.45 -9.97 3.01
N SER A 13 23.87 -11.00 2.38
CA SER A 13 22.44 -11.06 2.05
C SER A 13 21.55 -11.02 3.29
N ILE A 14 21.94 -11.72 4.37
CA ILE A 14 21.17 -11.76 5.63
C ILE A 14 21.11 -10.38 6.28
N ASN A 15 22.23 -9.65 6.29
CA ASN A 15 22.30 -8.31 6.87
C ASN A 15 21.46 -7.30 6.08
N VAL A 16 21.51 -7.34 4.74
CA VAL A 16 20.70 -6.45 3.88
C VAL A 16 19.21 -6.75 4.02
N PHE A 17 18.82 -8.03 4.04
CA PHE A 17 17.42 -8.43 4.18
C PHE A 17 16.84 -8.05 5.56
N GLY A 18 17.58 -8.33 6.65
CA GLY A 18 17.15 -7.98 8.00
C GLY A 18 17.02 -6.47 8.24
N GLN A 19 17.88 -5.66 7.62
CA GLN A 19 17.77 -4.20 7.67
C GLN A 19 16.56 -3.69 6.88
N SER A 20 16.31 -4.24 5.69
CA SER A 20 15.14 -3.91 4.86
C SER A 20 13.82 -4.15 5.61
N GLN A 21 13.72 -5.29 6.30
CA GLN A 21 12.51 -5.64 7.03
C GLN A 21 12.23 -4.70 8.21
N LYS A 22 13.25 -4.29 8.97
CA LYS A 22 13.09 -3.29 10.04
C LYS A 22 12.62 -1.93 9.53
N VAL A 23 13.11 -1.50 8.36
CA VAL A 23 12.68 -0.24 7.73
C VAL A 23 11.21 -0.32 7.31
N LEU A 24 10.78 -1.46 6.75
CA LEU A 24 9.37 -1.68 6.39
C LEU A 24 8.46 -1.67 7.61
N GLU A 25 8.84 -2.35 8.69
CA GLU A 25 8.09 -2.36 9.96
C GLU A 25 7.95 -0.95 10.56
N ALA A 26 9.03 -0.17 10.57
CA ALA A 26 9.00 1.23 11.00
C ALA A 26 8.08 2.08 10.08
N GLY A 27 8.09 1.80 8.78
CA GLY A 27 7.20 2.42 7.80
C GLY A 27 5.72 2.16 8.12
N VAL A 28 5.37 0.91 8.46
CA VAL A 28 4.01 0.54 8.89
C VAL A 28 3.56 1.36 10.10
N VAL A 29 4.39 1.46 11.14
CA VAL A 29 4.08 2.24 12.35
C VAL A 29 3.84 3.72 12.03
N ASN A 30 4.66 4.30 11.14
CA ASN A 30 4.48 5.69 10.72
C ASN A 30 3.18 5.91 9.94
N LEU A 31 2.79 4.95 9.11
CA LEU A 31 1.53 4.99 8.37
C LEU A 31 0.33 4.86 9.29
N GLU A 32 0.42 4.05 10.36
CA GLU A 32 -0.64 3.98 11.37
C GLU A 32 -0.87 5.33 12.08
N LYS A 33 0.21 6.08 12.32
CA LYS A 33 0.13 7.44 12.86
C LYS A 33 -0.45 8.42 11.84
N ALA A 34 -0.05 8.30 10.58
CA ALA A 34 -0.59 9.14 9.51
C ALA A 34 -2.12 8.97 9.36
N LEU A 35 -2.62 7.72 9.42
CA LEU A 35 -4.06 7.45 9.36
C LEU A 35 -4.84 7.92 10.60
N ALA A 36 -4.16 8.12 11.73
CA ALA A 36 -4.76 8.61 12.98
C ALA A 36 -4.62 10.13 13.16
N SER A 37 -4.05 10.83 12.18
CA SER A 37 -3.84 12.27 12.27
C SER A 37 -5.14 13.06 12.05
N ASP A 38 -5.27 14.16 12.77
CA ASP A 38 -6.34 15.14 12.53
C ASP A 38 -6.10 16.00 11.28
N VAL A 39 -4.91 15.88 10.66
CA VAL A 39 -4.55 16.59 9.44
C VAL A 39 -4.98 15.77 8.23
N ASN A 40 -6.07 16.19 7.57
CA ASN A 40 -6.64 15.51 6.40
C ASN A 40 -5.62 15.19 5.30
N GLY A 41 -4.70 16.11 5.02
CA GLY A 41 -3.64 15.89 4.03
C GLY A 41 -2.69 14.75 4.41
N LEU A 42 -2.40 14.58 5.70
CA LEU A 42 -1.55 13.50 6.20
C LEU A 42 -2.27 12.15 6.12
N VAL A 43 -3.57 12.12 6.45
CA VAL A 43 -4.42 10.93 6.29
C VAL A 43 -4.44 10.50 4.82
N ALA A 44 -4.75 11.43 3.90
CA ALA A 44 -4.81 11.15 2.47
C ALA A 44 -3.45 10.65 1.91
N SER A 45 -2.34 11.26 2.33
CA SER A 45 -0.99 10.81 2.00
C SER A 45 -0.68 9.42 2.56
N GLY A 46 -1.14 9.13 3.78
CA GLY A 46 -1.02 7.81 4.41
C GLY A 46 -1.71 6.73 3.58
N ILE A 47 -2.96 6.94 3.18
CA ILE A 47 -3.71 6.01 2.33
C ILE A 47 -2.96 5.75 1.01
N TYR A 48 -2.52 6.81 0.34
CA TYR A 48 -1.73 6.69 -0.90
C TYR A 48 -0.46 5.85 -0.71
N THR A 49 0.27 6.11 0.38
CA THR A 49 1.53 5.43 0.66
C THR A 49 1.33 3.96 1.00
N ILE A 50 0.26 3.60 1.70
CA ILE A 50 -0.08 2.20 2.01
C ILE A 50 -0.31 1.40 0.73
N VAL A 51 -1.09 1.93 -0.22
CA VAL A 51 -1.34 1.27 -1.51
C VAL A 51 -0.02 1.06 -2.25
N LYS A 52 0.82 2.10 -2.37
CA LYS A 52 2.13 1.98 -2.99
C LYS A 52 3.04 0.96 -2.31
N MET A 53 3.04 0.94 -0.98
CA MET A 53 3.86 0.01 -0.20
C MET A 53 3.41 -1.43 -0.45
N LYS A 54 2.10 -1.68 -0.54
CA LYS A 54 1.56 -3.01 -0.89
C LYS A 54 1.85 -3.39 -2.35
N MET A 55 1.76 -2.45 -3.28
CA MET A 55 2.13 -2.69 -4.69
C MET A 55 3.61 -3.06 -4.83
N ALA A 56 4.50 -2.37 -4.10
CA ALA A 56 5.94 -2.64 -4.12
C ALA A 56 6.31 -3.92 -3.35
N HIS A 57 5.53 -4.29 -2.33
CA HIS A 57 5.77 -5.45 -1.49
C HIS A 57 4.46 -6.26 -1.32
N PRO A 58 4.06 -7.07 -2.34
CA PRO A 58 2.79 -7.80 -2.32
C PRO A 58 2.65 -8.76 -1.14
N ASP A 59 3.74 -9.33 -0.65
CA ASP A 59 3.75 -10.27 0.48
C ASP A 59 3.72 -9.58 1.85
N LEU A 60 3.83 -8.24 1.90
CA LEU A 60 3.84 -7.51 3.15
C LEU A 60 2.47 -7.61 3.84
N LYS A 61 2.51 -8.03 5.09
CA LYS A 61 1.34 -8.10 5.97
C LYS A 61 0.93 -6.70 6.42
N MET A 62 -0.36 -6.39 6.23
CA MET A 62 -0.92 -5.06 6.43
C MET A 62 -2.22 -5.09 7.24
N GLU A 63 -2.45 -6.13 8.06
CA GLU A 63 -3.76 -6.35 8.69
C GLU A 63 -4.21 -5.14 9.53
N THR A 64 -3.30 -4.53 10.28
CA THR A 64 -3.60 -3.35 11.11
C THR A 64 -3.96 -2.12 10.27
N LEU A 65 -3.18 -1.86 9.23
CA LEU A 65 -3.41 -0.77 8.27
C LEU A 65 -4.71 -0.99 7.49
N HIS A 66 -4.99 -2.22 7.07
CA HIS A 66 -6.23 -2.59 6.38
C HIS A 66 -7.44 -2.34 7.27
N HIS A 67 -7.40 -2.77 8.53
CA HIS A 67 -8.47 -2.52 9.49
C HIS A 67 -8.70 -1.02 9.74
N LYS A 68 -7.61 -0.22 9.86
CA LYS A 68 -7.70 1.24 9.99
C LYS A 68 -8.31 1.88 8.74
N MET A 69 -7.93 1.44 7.54
CA MET A 69 -8.53 1.96 6.30
C MET A 69 -10.01 1.62 6.21
N LYS A 70 -10.45 0.41 6.60
CA LYS A 70 -11.88 0.08 6.68
C LYS A 70 -12.65 1.03 7.60
N LYS A 71 -12.08 1.41 8.75
CA LYS A 71 -12.67 2.43 9.63
C LYS A 71 -12.76 3.80 8.94
N LEU A 72 -11.75 4.19 8.16
CA LEU A 72 -11.76 5.45 7.41
C LEU A 72 -12.79 5.48 6.28
N VAL A 73 -13.18 4.34 5.71
CA VAL A 73 -14.29 4.28 4.73
C VAL A 73 -15.58 4.84 5.34
N VAL A 74 -15.86 4.51 6.60
CA VAL A 74 -17.10 4.91 7.29
C VAL A 74 -16.93 6.25 8.00
N ASN A 75 -15.83 6.42 8.73
CA ASN A 75 -15.64 7.51 9.69
C ASN A 75 -14.65 8.58 9.23
N GLY A 76 -14.17 8.50 7.98
CA GLY A 76 -13.24 9.50 7.44
C GLY A 76 -13.83 10.90 7.47
N ALA A 77 -13.02 11.88 7.89
CA ALA A 77 -13.46 13.26 8.12
C ALA A 77 -14.03 13.95 6.87
N THR A 78 -13.54 13.58 5.68
CA THR A 78 -13.99 14.14 4.40
C THR A 78 -14.47 13.04 3.45
N ALA A 79 -15.34 13.41 2.50
CA ALA A 79 -15.78 12.50 1.45
C ALA A 79 -14.59 11.96 0.63
N GLU A 80 -13.60 12.81 0.36
CA GLU A 80 -12.36 12.43 -0.32
C GLU A 80 -11.59 11.33 0.43
N ILE A 81 -11.43 11.47 1.75
CA ILE A 81 -10.76 10.45 2.58
C ILE A 81 -11.54 9.14 2.53
N ARG A 82 -12.87 9.19 2.73
CA ARG A 82 -13.72 8.00 2.70
C ARG A 82 -13.63 7.26 1.36
N TYR A 83 -13.68 8.01 0.26
CA TYR A 83 -13.59 7.46 -1.09
C TYR A 83 -12.21 6.84 -1.39
N LYS A 84 -11.12 7.56 -1.09
CA LYS A 84 -9.76 7.03 -1.27
C LYS A 84 -9.50 5.79 -0.41
N ALA A 85 -10.02 5.79 0.83
CA ALA A 85 -9.96 4.62 1.71
C ALA A 85 -10.72 3.42 1.11
N ALA A 86 -11.89 3.66 0.49
CA ALA A 86 -12.68 2.59 -0.12
C ALA A 86 -11.92 1.94 -1.30
N LEU A 87 -11.34 2.76 -2.19
CA LEU A 87 -10.51 2.26 -3.29
C LEU A 87 -9.29 1.49 -2.78
N ALA A 88 -8.61 2.01 -1.75
CA ALA A 88 -7.46 1.34 -1.16
C ALA A 88 -7.83 0.00 -0.51
N VAL A 89 -8.96 -0.08 0.19
CA VAL A 89 -9.49 -1.33 0.76
C VAL A 89 -9.79 -2.33 -0.35
N GLN A 90 -10.45 -1.91 -1.42
CA GLN A 90 -10.74 -2.79 -2.55
C GLN A 90 -9.47 -3.36 -3.18
N TYR A 91 -8.45 -2.54 -3.34
CA TYR A 91 -7.15 -3.02 -3.83
C TYR A 91 -6.50 -4.03 -2.89
N LEU A 92 -6.52 -3.79 -1.57
CA LEU A 92 -5.93 -4.73 -0.61
C LEU A 92 -6.65 -6.08 -0.57
N GLU A 93 -7.97 -6.08 -0.77
CA GLU A 93 -8.80 -7.30 -0.73
C GLU A 93 -8.78 -8.06 -2.05
N ASN A 94 -8.75 -7.32 -3.17
CA ASN A 94 -8.90 -7.86 -4.51
C ASN A 94 -7.76 -7.37 -5.43
N PRO A 95 -6.47 -7.63 -5.12
CA PRO A 95 -5.36 -7.08 -5.89
C PRO A 95 -5.36 -7.52 -7.36
N TRP A 96 -5.94 -8.69 -7.65
CA TRP A 96 -6.07 -9.25 -9.00
C TRP A 96 -6.94 -8.39 -9.94
N MET A 97 -7.92 -7.66 -9.39
CA MET A 97 -8.78 -6.74 -10.13
C MET A 97 -7.99 -5.55 -10.67
N PHE A 98 -6.92 -5.16 -9.96
CA PHE A 98 -6.08 -4.01 -10.28
C PHE A 98 -4.77 -4.41 -10.95
N ARG A 99 -4.70 -5.58 -11.60
CA ARG A 99 -3.49 -6.10 -12.25
C ARG A 99 -2.89 -5.15 -13.29
N ASP A 100 -3.72 -4.33 -13.92
CA ASP A 100 -3.33 -3.36 -14.95
C ASP A 100 -2.94 -1.99 -14.37
N VAL A 101 -2.98 -1.83 -13.04
CA VAL A 101 -2.51 -0.62 -12.35
C VAL A 101 -1.03 -0.81 -12.00
N LYS A 102 -0.14 -0.17 -12.77
CA LYS A 102 1.31 -0.31 -12.56
C LYS A 102 1.82 0.73 -11.57
N LEU A 103 2.74 0.32 -10.70
CA LEU A 103 3.40 1.23 -9.75
C LEU A 103 4.07 2.42 -10.44
N ALA A 104 4.62 2.21 -11.63
CA ALA A 104 5.27 3.26 -12.44
C ALA A 104 4.30 4.39 -12.84
N GLU A 105 3.01 4.09 -12.99
CA GLU A 105 1.95 5.05 -13.36
C GLU A 105 1.39 5.78 -12.13
N CYS A 106 1.71 5.29 -10.92
CA CYS A 106 1.15 5.75 -9.65
C CYS A 106 2.04 6.81 -8.96
N GLN A 107 2.77 7.64 -9.72
CA GLN A 107 3.74 8.60 -9.16
C GLN A 107 3.10 9.74 -8.37
N ASN A 108 1.83 10.06 -8.65
CA ASN A 108 1.09 11.03 -7.86
C ASN A 108 -0.22 10.41 -7.33
N PRO A 109 -0.74 10.89 -6.18
CA PRO A 109 -1.94 10.33 -5.57
C PRO A 109 -3.19 10.42 -6.44
N VAL A 110 -3.35 11.52 -7.18
CA VAL A 110 -4.55 11.76 -8.00
C VAL A 110 -4.63 10.72 -9.11
N ALA A 111 -3.57 10.57 -9.91
CA ALA A 111 -3.50 9.63 -11.01
C ALA A 111 -3.71 8.18 -10.54
N MET A 112 -3.12 7.80 -9.40
CA MET A 112 -3.31 6.46 -8.84
C MET A 112 -4.79 6.20 -8.51
N PHE A 113 -5.44 7.07 -7.74
CA PHE A 113 -6.84 6.86 -7.36
C PHE A 113 -7.81 7.01 -8.53
N THR A 114 -7.53 7.90 -9.49
CA THR A 114 -8.30 7.98 -10.74
C THR A 114 -8.21 6.66 -11.51
N ARG A 115 -7.01 6.09 -11.66
CA ARG A 115 -6.84 4.82 -12.38
C ARG A 115 -7.53 3.66 -11.67
N MET A 116 -7.44 3.60 -10.34
CA MET A 116 -8.14 2.58 -9.54
C MET A 116 -9.66 2.71 -9.70
N ALA A 117 -10.20 3.93 -9.69
CA ALA A 117 -11.62 4.17 -9.91
C ALA A 117 -12.07 3.68 -11.30
N THR A 118 -11.33 4.03 -12.34
CA THR A 118 -11.61 3.58 -13.72
C THR A 118 -11.62 2.06 -13.83
N VAL A 119 -10.62 1.37 -13.26
CA VAL A 119 -10.57 -0.10 -13.29
C VAL A 119 -11.78 -0.70 -12.56
N LEU A 120 -12.17 -0.16 -11.41
CA LEU A 120 -13.33 -0.65 -10.68
C LEU A 120 -14.62 -0.45 -11.48
N GLU A 121 -14.78 0.69 -12.15
CA GLU A 121 -15.93 0.96 -13.03
C GLU A 121 -15.97 -0.01 -14.22
N GLU A 122 -14.84 -0.24 -14.89
CA GLU A 122 -14.73 -1.18 -16.01
C GLU A 122 -15.10 -2.61 -15.59
N GLU A 123 -14.61 -3.07 -14.45
CA GLU A 123 -14.90 -4.41 -13.92
C GLU A 123 -16.38 -4.56 -13.48
N LEU A 124 -16.99 -3.51 -12.93
CA LEU A 124 -18.41 -3.52 -12.58
C LEU A 124 -19.32 -3.52 -13.81
N LEU A 125 -18.93 -2.82 -14.87
CA LEU A 125 -19.66 -2.80 -16.14
C LEU A 125 -19.52 -4.12 -16.91
N ALA A 126 -18.35 -4.76 -16.86
CA ALA A 126 -18.12 -6.06 -17.49
C ALA A 126 -18.87 -7.22 -16.80
N ALA A 127 -19.33 -7.01 -15.57
CA ALA A 127 -20.08 -8.00 -14.79
C ALA A 127 -21.61 -7.94 -15.00
N GLN A 128 -22.11 -6.99 -15.81
CA GLN A 128 -23.53 -6.83 -16.16
C GLN A 128 -23.87 -7.52 -17.48
#